data_AF-A0A925XBZ9-F1
#
_entry.id   AF-A0A925XBZ9-F1
#
_cell.length_a   1.000
_cell.length_b   1.000
_cell.length_c   1.000
_cell.angle_alpha   90.00
_cell.angle_beta   90.00
_cell.angle_gamma   90.00
#
_symmetry.space_group_name_H-M   'P 1'
#
loop_
_entity.id
_entity.type
_entity.pdbx_description
1 polymer ?
#
loop_
_entity_poly.entity_id
_entity_poly.type
_entity_poly.pdbx_seq_one_letter_code
_entity_poly.pdbx_strand_id
1 'polypeptide(L)'
;MKKEKTELLQIIKGSVVTLLSFLVTIIPFLYQQFKLNPEISRRYGVFPVNNNQAIFNAISGDWNKLHILTGVGIVLTILGIIFLRNKQQKINLFVFVAYFLFTITLGLYALASFSYFTGKAIQLYHFSNRTDLYVAYAFLFFCIIGISNITQFLADSSSKYKFVSQYKINHLIGLGVLMVALVLAYQAIELNAIQNRHARHARPDAAFPEWAALSEYRRDFNNLAKFLNEQKEDKQVLASFDHQVCAYWKTFNKKYTFNADLFTSTVTDAEAEHRLMLLCKSLGMNKQDFFDFIDRNYVNVFWFGLAKYQAHSGYTIAPLDTNNYSSEQISRIQGSSFTNTWQLIVPKKEKLRIENKFEQTKLEDLNKLRLDLLVITKDTSAHDFKINQQHFKKVYSDRLFDVWEHKKSISEKSQNQQKLHALKPE
;
A
#
# COMPACT_ATOMS: atom_id res chain seq x y z
N MET A 1 -17.24 48.71 1.30
CA MET A 1 -15.79 49.04 1.36
C MET A 1 -15.00 48.42 2.51
N LYS A 2 -15.09 48.87 3.79
CA LYS A 2 -14.21 48.33 4.87
C LYS A 2 -14.46 46.83 5.18
N LYS A 3 -15.74 46.42 5.15
CA LYS A 3 -16.17 45.01 5.34
C LYS A 3 -15.72 44.10 4.18
N GLU A 4 -15.94 44.51 2.93
CA GLU A 4 -15.47 43.77 1.74
C GLU A 4 -13.95 43.60 1.70
N LYS A 5 -13.18 44.64 2.07
CA LYS A 5 -11.72 44.51 2.19
C LYS A 5 -11.31 43.47 3.25
N THR A 6 -12.09 43.33 4.31
CA THR A 6 -11.81 42.38 5.40
C THR A 6 -12.15 40.96 4.99
N GLU A 7 -13.27 40.75 4.31
CA GLU A 7 -13.68 39.44 3.78
C GLU A 7 -12.72 38.95 2.67
N LEU A 8 -12.33 39.83 1.74
CA LEU A 8 -11.35 39.51 0.71
C LEU A 8 -9.99 39.11 1.33
N LEU A 9 -9.54 39.83 2.36
CA LEU A 9 -8.30 39.52 3.05
C LEU A 9 -8.36 38.17 3.78
N GLN A 10 -9.52 37.81 4.34
CA GLN A 10 -9.71 36.49 4.97
C GLN A 10 -9.72 35.37 3.95
N ILE A 11 -10.37 35.56 2.79
CA ILE A 11 -10.34 34.59 1.68
C ILE A 11 -8.90 34.39 1.21
N ILE A 12 -8.15 35.46 0.97
CA ILE A 12 -6.75 35.38 0.55
C ILE A 12 -5.90 34.64 1.59
N LYS A 13 -6.03 34.96 2.87
CA LYS A 13 -5.32 34.26 3.95
C LYS A 13 -5.66 32.77 3.98
N GLY A 14 -6.94 32.41 3.87
CA GLY A 14 -7.40 31.03 3.80
C GLY A 14 -6.79 30.29 2.59
N SER A 15 -6.84 30.89 1.40
CA SER A 15 -6.25 30.32 0.19
C SER A 15 -4.74 30.12 0.31
N VAL A 16 -4.00 31.09 0.89
CA VAL A 16 -2.55 30.99 1.11
C VAL A 16 -2.22 29.87 2.11
N VAL A 17 -2.95 29.78 3.23
CA VAL A 17 -2.73 28.71 4.23
C VAL A 17 -3.03 27.33 3.62
N THR A 18 -4.11 27.19 2.85
CA THR A 18 -4.45 25.94 2.15
C THR A 18 -3.37 25.57 1.13
N LEU A 19 -2.89 26.53 0.34
CA LEU A 19 -1.82 26.31 -0.63
C LEU A 19 -0.52 25.90 0.06
N LEU A 20 -0.11 26.59 1.13
CA LEU A 20 1.08 26.24 1.89
C LEU A 20 0.96 24.86 2.55
N SER A 21 -0.21 24.52 3.09
CA SER A 21 -0.47 23.20 3.66
C SER A 21 -0.38 22.10 2.60
N PHE A 22 -0.96 22.33 1.42
CA PHE A 22 -0.85 21.46 0.26
C PHE A 22 0.61 21.27 -0.16
N LEU A 23 1.37 22.37 -0.28
CA LEU A 23 2.79 22.34 -0.64
C LEU A 23 3.64 21.60 0.40
N VAL A 24 3.49 21.88 1.70
CA VAL A 24 4.20 21.16 2.77
C VAL A 24 3.89 19.67 2.75
N THR A 25 2.65 19.31 2.43
CA THR A 25 2.24 17.91 2.33
C THR A 25 2.84 17.24 1.10
N ILE A 26 2.93 17.93 -0.04
CA ILE A 26 3.34 17.35 -1.34
C ILE A 26 4.84 17.40 -1.59
N ILE A 27 5.55 18.42 -1.10
CA ILE A 27 7.00 18.59 -1.33
C ILE A 27 7.80 17.35 -0.92
N PRO A 28 7.57 16.70 0.24
CA PRO A 28 8.28 15.47 0.60
C PRO A 28 8.05 14.34 -0.41
N PHE A 29 6.82 14.18 -0.93
CA PHE A 29 6.52 13.17 -1.95
C PHE A 29 7.15 13.51 -3.31
N LEU A 30 7.14 14.79 -3.73
CA LEU A 30 7.82 15.22 -4.94
C LEU A 30 9.34 15.02 -4.83
N TYR A 31 9.93 15.42 -3.71
CA TYR A 31 11.36 15.22 -3.43
C TYR A 31 11.72 13.73 -3.42
N GLN A 32 10.89 12.90 -2.78
CA GLN A 32 11.05 11.45 -2.81
C GLN A 32 10.98 10.93 -4.25
N GLN A 33 10.02 11.39 -5.07
CA GLN A 33 9.91 11.02 -6.49
C GLN A 33 11.16 11.41 -7.30
N PHE A 34 11.78 12.56 -7.05
CA PHE A 34 13.03 12.95 -7.71
C PHE A 34 14.23 12.09 -7.32
N LYS A 35 14.21 11.48 -6.12
CA LYS A 35 15.29 10.63 -5.61
C LYS A 35 15.01 9.13 -5.69
N LEU A 36 13.82 8.74 -6.11
CA LEU A 36 13.40 7.35 -6.17
C LEU A 36 14.12 6.63 -7.32
N ASN A 37 14.69 5.46 -7.02
CA ASN A 37 15.16 4.54 -8.04
C ASN A 37 13.98 4.24 -9.01
N PRO A 38 14.16 4.39 -10.34
CA PRO A 38 13.10 4.11 -11.33
C PRO A 38 12.46 2.73 -11.18
N GLU A 39 13.19 1.74 -10.68
CA GLU A 39 12.68 0.40 -10.37
C GLU A 39 11.55 0.45 -9.34
N ILE A 40 11.65 1.30 -8.32
CA ILE A 40 10.64 1.42 -7.27
C ILE A 40 9.33 1.91 -7.86
N SER A 41 9.36 2.96 -8.69
CA SER A 41 8.16 3.46 -9.36
C SER A 41 7.48 2.39 -10.22
N ARG A 42 8.27 1.56 -10.93
CA ARG A 42 7.72 0.44 -11.72
C ARG A 42 7.08 -0.63 -10.83
N ARG A 43 7.68 -0.97 -9.68
CA ARG A 43 7.10 -1.93 -8.72
C ARG A 43 5.74 -1.47 -8.22
N TYR A 44 5.57 -0.17 -7.94
CA TYR A 44 4.28 0.42 -7.55
C TYR A 44 3.31 0.61 -8.72
N GLY A 45 3.61 0.05 -9.89
CA GLY A 45 2.75 0.09 -11.06
C GLY A 45 2.60 1.51 -11.61
N VAL A 46 3.65 2.34 -11.49
CA VAL A 46 3.73 3.61 -12.21
C VAL A 46 4.30 3.34 -13.59
N PHE A 47 3.53 3.62 -14.63
CA PHE A 47 3.91 3.33 -16.02
C PHE A 47 3.63 4.50 -16.96
N PRO A 48 4.44 4.66 -18.03
CA PRO A 48 4.20 5.71 -19.01
C PRO A 48 2.91 5.44 -19.78
N VAL A 49 2.21 6.52 -20.13
CA VAL A 49 0.97 6.48 -20.91
C VAL A 49 1.01 7.59 -21.95
N ASN A 50 0.56 7.29 -23.17
CA ASN A 50 0.41 8.33 -24.19
C ASN A 50 -0.76 9.24 -23.80
N ASN A 51 -0.47 10.54 -23.64
CA ASN A 51 -1.30 11.56 -23.00
C ASN A 51 -2.74 11.73 -23.50
N ASN A 52 -3.15 11.11 -24.61
CA ASN A 52 -4.25 11.65 -25.40
C ASN A 52 -5.56 10.87 -25.46
N GLN A 53 -5.72 9.61 -25.00
CA GLN A 53 -7.04 8.96 -25.14
C GLN A 53 -7.29 7.73 -24.25
N ALA A 54 -6.27 6.91 -23.97
CA ALA A 54 -6.50 5.60 -23.33
C ALA A 54 -7.07 5.70 -21.91
N ILE A 55 -6.61 6.64 -21.08
CA ILE A 55 -7.07 6.74 -19.69
C ILE A 55 -8.47 7.36 -19.61
N PHE A 56 -8.76 8.38 -20.41
CA PHE A 56 -10.10 8.99 -20.46
C PHE A 56 -11.15 8.03 -21.02
N ASN A 57 -10.83 7.27 -22.07
CA ASN A 57 -11.75 6.29 -22.67
C ASN A 57 -11.90 5.02 -21.82
N ALA A 58 -10.91 4.72 -20.98
CA ALA A 58 -10.97 3.57 -20.11
C ALA A 58 -11.73 3.91 -18.82
N ILE A 59 -11.53 5.10 -18.25
CA ILE A 59 -12.31 5.61 -17.12
C ILE A 59 -13.81 5.68 -17.49
N SER A 60 -14.16 6.06 -18.72
CA SER A 60 -15.55 6.33 -19.12
C SER A 60 -16.53 5.14 -19.12
N GLY A 61 -16.08 3.88 -19.08
CA GLY A 61 -16.96 2.70 -19.16
C GLY A 61 -18.04 2.64 -18.06
N ASP A 62 -17.63 2.82 -16.80
CA ASP A 62 -18.54 2.91 -15.63
C ASP A 62 -18.57 4.33 -15.02
N TRP A 63 -17.60 5.19 -15.34
CA TRP A 63 -17.51 6.54 -14.79
C TRP A 63 -18.25 7.59 -15.61
N ASN A 64 -18.98 7.24 -16.67
CA ASN A 64 -19.88 8.20 -17.35
C ASN A 64 -20.86 8.85 -16.36
N LYS A 65 -21.41 8.08 -15.41
CA LYS A 65 -22.24 8.62 -14.31
C LYS A 65 -21.44 9.58 -13.42
N LEU A 66 -20.16 9.29 -13.21
CA LEU A 66 -19.28 10.10 -12.37
C LEU A 66 -18.78 11.37 -13.07
N HIS A 67 -18.52 11.33 -14.37
CA HIS A 67 -18.24 12.48 -15.21
C HIS A 67 -19.46 13.41 -15.28
N ILE A 68 -20.68 12.85 -15.37
CA ILE A 68 -21.92 13.62 -15.25
C ILE A 68 -22.02 14.25 -13.85
N LEU A 69 -21.83 13.48 -12.78
CA LEU A 69 -21.85 14.01 -11.41
C LEU A 69 -20.79 15.09 -11.17
N THR A 70 -19.63 14.96 -11.82
CA THR A 70 -18.55 15.93 -11.74
C THR A 70 -18.83 17.18 -12.56
N GLY A 71 -19.32 17.04 -13.80
CA GLY A 71 -19.78 18.16 -14.60
C GLY A 71 -20.89 18.94 -13.89
N VAL A 72 -21.85 18.23 -13.29
CA VAL A 72 -22.88 18.80 -12.41
C VAL A 72 -22.23 19.49 -11.20
N GLY A 73 -21.25 18.86 -10.55
CA GLY A 73 -20.52 19.44 -9.42
C GLY A 73 -19.78 20.75 -9.75
N ILE A 74 -19.10 20.81 -10.90
CA ILE A 74 -18.40 22.00 -11.40
C ILE A 74 -19.40 23.09 -11.76
N VAL A 75 -20.48 22.76 -12.49
CA VAL A 75 -21.52 23.71 -12.87
C VAL A 75 -22.20 24.27 -11.62
N LEU A 76 -22.57 23.42 -10.67
CA LEU A 76 -23.10 23.86 -9.37
C LEU A 76 -22.09 24.75 -8.66
N THR A 77 -20.79 24.43 -8.68
CA THR A 77 -19.75 25.28 -8.08
C THR A 77 -19.70 26.67 -8.70
N ILE A 78 -19.66 26.75 -10.03
CA ILE A 78 -19.62 28.01 -10.78
C ILE A 78 -20.90 28.82 -10.52
N LEU A 79 -22.07 28.19 -10.60
CA LEU A 79 -23.35 28.84 -10.31
C LEU A 79 -23.40 29.40 -8.88
N GLY A 80 -22.73 28.75 -7.93
CA GLY A 80 -22.62 29.24 -6.56
C GLY A 80 -21.76 30.45 -6.40
N ILE A 81 -20.61 30.45 -7.06
CA ILE A 81 -19.72 31.60 -7.09
C ILE A 81 -20.42 32.80 -7.75
N ILE A 82 -21.17 32.56 -8.85
CA ILE A 82 -21.94 33.61 -9.54
C ILE A 82 -23.09 34.13 -8.66
N PHE A 83 -23.85 33.24 -8.02
CA PHE A 83 -24.96 33.60 -7.13
C PHE A 83 -24.47 34.39 -5.90
N LEU A 84 -23.29 34.03 -5.38
CA LEU A 84 -22.61 34.75 -4.30
C LEU A 84 -22.21 36.17 -4.66
N ARG A 85 -21.69 36.35 -5.86
CA ARG A 85 -21.28 37.67 -6.34
C ARG A 85 -22.46 38.66 -6.36
N ASN A 86 -23.68 38.16 -6.45
CA ASN A 86 -24.91 38.95 -6.48
C ASN A 86 -25.62 39.11 -5.11
N LYS A 87 -25.25 38.38 -4.05
CA LYS A 87 -25.87 38.52 -2.71
C LYS A 87 -24.82 38.72 -1.62
N GLN A 88 -24.81 39.93 -1.06
CA GLN A 88 -23.67 40.46 -0.32
C GLN A 88 -23.46 39.94 1.13
N GLN A 89 -24.27 39.06 1.75
CA GLN A 89 -24.14 38.92 3.23
C GLN A 89 -24.40 37.59 3.97
N LYS A 90 -24.55 36.41 3.36
CA LYS A 90 -24.48 35.16 4.14
C LYS A 90 -23.74 34.11 3.34
N ILE A 91 -22.72 33.48 3.93
CA ILE A 91 -22.09 32.29 3.36
C ILE A 91 -23.21 31.26 3.22
N ASN A 92 -23.68 31.12 1.99
CA ASN A 92 -24.89 30.39 1.66
C ASN A 92 -24.53 28.90 1.66
N LEU A 93 -25.42 28.04 2.14
CA LEU A 93 -25.30 26.57 2.05
C LEU A 93 -24.83 26.12 0.66
N PHE A 94 -25.23 26.87 -0.36
CA PHE A 94 -24.80 26.74 -1.74
C PHE A 94 -23.27 26.80 -1.95
N VAL A 95 -22.55 27.78 -1.39
CA VAL A 95 -21.06 27.92 -1.52
C VAL A 95 -20.35 26.72 -0.95
N PHE A 96 -20.93 26.24 0.13
CA PHE A 96 -20.38 25.18 0.92
C PHE A 96 -20.58 23.82 0.22
N VAL A 97 -21.76 23.60 -0.36
CA VAL A 97 -22.03 22.48 -1.27
C VAL A 97 -21.15 22.55 -2.53
N ALA A 98 -20.96 23.74 -3.09
CA ALA A 98 -20.05 23.99 -4.21
C ALA A 98 -18.61 23.56 -3.91
N TYR A 99 -18.03 24.03 -2.79
CA TYR A 99 -16.68 23.62 -2.37
C TYR A 99 -16.55 22.11 -2.12
N PHE A 100 -17.58 21.49 -1.56
CA PHE A 100 -17.62 20.04 -1.34
C PHE A 100 -17.62 19.26 -2.66
N LEU A 101 -18.50 19.64 -3.58
CA LEU A 101 -18.58 19.03 -4.91
C LEU A 101 -17.29 19.24 -5.71
N PHE A 102 -16.67 20.42 -5.59
CA PHE A 102 -15.36 20.71 -6.16
C PHE A 102 -14.25 19.83 -5.57
N THR A 103 -14.23 19.61 -4.26
CA THR A 103 -13.22 18.77 -3.59
C THR A 103 -13.37 17.30 -3.98
N ILE A 104 -14.60 16.78 -4.02
CA ILE A 104 -14.89 15.43 -4.53
C ILE A 104 -14.45 15.33 -5.99
N THR A 105 -14.83 16.29 -6.82
CA THR A 105 -14.45 16.38 -8.24
C THR A 105 -12.93 16.31 -8.42
N LEU A 106 -12.16 17.09 -7.65
CA LEU A 106 -10.70 17.06 -7.67
C LEU A 106 -10.16 15.68 -7.29
N GLY A 107 -10.71 15.05 -6.24
CA GLY A 107 -10.33 13.70 -5.84
C GLY A 107 -10.57 12.67 -6.94
N LEU A 108 -11.73 12.73 -7.61
CA LEU A 108 -12.11 11.83 -8.70
C LEU A 108 -11.27 12.02 -9.96
N TYR A 109 -10.89 13.26 -10.29
CA TYR A 109 -10.06 13.59 -11.45
C TYR A 109 -8.57 13.52 -11.16
N ALA A 110 -8.15 13.31 -9.91
CA ALA A 110 -6.74 13.35 -9.54
C ALA A 110 -5.88 12.38 -10.36
N LEU A 111 -6.41 11.20 -10.70
CA LEU A 111 -5.71 10.23 -11.56
C LEU A 111 -5.57 10.70 -13.01
N ALA A 112 -6.64 11.27 -13.57
CA ALA A 112 -6.64 11.80 -14.93
C ALA A 112 -5.73 13.02 -15.04
N SER A 113 -5.80 13.93 -14.06
CA SER A 113 -4.90 15.09 -13.95
C SER A 113 -3.45 14.65 -13.77
N PHE A 114 -3.17 13.72 -12.85
CA PHE A 114 -1.83 13.15 -12.68
C PHE A 114 -1.31 12.61 -14.02
N SER A 115 -2.11 11.77 -14.68
CA SER A 115 -1.70 11.15 -15.94
C SER A 115 -1.47 12.16 -17.06
N TYR A 116 -2.31 13.17 -17.18
CA TYR A 116 -2.17 14.24 -18.15
C TYR A 116 -0.90 15.08 -17.91
N PHE A 117 -0.65 15.49 -16.66
CA PHE A 117 0.49 16.35 -16.33
C PHE A 117 1.82 15.61 -16.28
N THR A 118 1.84 14.32 -15.92
CA THR A 118 3.09 13.56 -15.77
C THR A 118 3.38 12.62 -16.94
N GLY A 119 2.41 12.36 -17.82
CA GLY A 119 2.50 11.31 -18.83
C GLY A 119 2.68 9.91 -18.26
N LYS A 120 2.17 9.69 -17.05
CA LYS A 120 2.29 8.42 -16.31
C LYS A 120 0.97 8.06 -15.65
N ALA A 121 0.57 6.80 -15.70
CA ALA A 121 -0.50 6.28 -14.86
C ALA A 121 0.07 5.55 -13.64
N ILE A 122 -0.78 5.31 -12.65
CA ILE A 122 -0.51 4.43 -11.51
C ILE A 122 -1.60 3.36 -11.45
N GLN A 123 -1.27 2.22 -10.86
CA GLN A 123 -2.20 1.12 -10.63
C GLN A 123 -3.48 1.57 -9.91
N LEU A 124 -4.63 1.26 -10.49
CA LEU A 124 -5.95 1.74 -10.07
C LEU A 124 -6.37 1.31 -8.65
N TYR A 125 -5.95 0.15 -8.13
CA TYR A 125 -6.34 -0.24 -6.76
C TYR A 125 -5.69 0.64 -5.69
N HIS A 126 -4.48 1.15 -5.95
CA HIS A 126 -3.88 2.17 -5.10
C HIS A 126 -4.67 3.46 -5.16
N PHE A 127 -5.31 3.76 -6.29
CA PHE A 127 -6.16 4.91 -6.44
C PHE A 127 -7.54 4.73 -5.78
N SER A 128 -8.22 3.58 -5.93
CA SER A 128 -9.54 3.36 -5.31
C SER A 128 -9.49 3.56 -3.79
N ASN A 129 -8.52 2.94 -3.12
CA ASN A 129 -8.33 3.10 -1.67
C ASN A 129 -7.99 4.55 -1.29
N ARG A 130 -7.27 5.29 -2.14
CA ARG A 130 -6.95 6.71 -1.91
C ARG A 130 -8.14 7.62 -2.18
N THR A 131 -8.94 7.33 -3.21
CA THR A 131 -10.16 8.06 -3.55
C THR A 131 -11.18 7.94 -2.45
N ASP A 132 -11.39 6.74 -1.90
CA ASP A 132 -12.28 6.54 -0.75
C ASP A 132 -11.82 7.38 0.45
N LEU A 133 -10.51 7.41 0.71
CA LEU A 133 -9.91 8.24 1.75
C LEU A 133 -10.10 9.74 1.49
N TYR A 134 -9.90 10.21 0.25
CA TYR A 134 -10.12 11.60 -0.13
C TYR A 134 -11.58 12.02 -0.02
N VAL A 135 -12.51 11.16 -0.43
CA VAL A 135 -13.95 11.37 -0.27
C VAL A 135 -14.32 11.42 1.21
N ALA A 136 -13.77 10.53 2.03
CA ALA A 136 -13.97 10.56 3.48
C ALA A 136 -13.43 11.86 4.10
N TYR A 137 -12.23 12.31 3.75
CA TYR A 137 -11.69 13.58 4.23
C TYR A 137 -12.50 14.79 3.76
N ALA A 138 -12.95 14.80 2.50
CA ALA A 138 -13.82 15.85 1.97
C ALA A 138 -15.15 15.90 2.75
N PHE A 139 -15.72 14.74 3.06
CA PHE A 139 -16.92 14.62 3.88
C PHE A 139 -16.70 15.09 5.32
N LEU A 140 -15.58 14.76 5.95
CA LEU A 140 -15.26 15.23 7.30
C LEU A 140 -15.08 16.75 7.35
N PHE A 141 -14.36 17.30 6.37
CA PHE A 141 -14.20 18.75 6.25
C PHE A 141 -15.56 19.44 6.05
N PHE A 142 -16.45 18.80 5.27
CA PHE A 142 -17.84 19.23 5.14
C PHE A 142 -18.55 19.21 6.51
N CYS A 143 -18.57 18.10 7.24
CA CYS A 143 -19.22 18.06 8.55
C CYS A 143 -18.72 19.17 9.50
N ILE A 144 -17.41 19.43 9.54
CA ILE A 144 -16.81 20.47 10.40
C ILE A 144 -17.32 21.86 10.02
N ILE A 145 -17.27 22.23 8.74
CA ILE A 145 -17.73 23.55 8.29
C ILE A 145 -19.25 23.67 8.43
N GLY A 146 -20.01 22.62 8.09
CA GLY A 146 -21.46 22.60 8.24
C GLY A 146 -21.88 22.87 9.69
N ILE A 147 -21.21 22.22 10.64
CA ILE A 147 -21.45 22.44 12.07
C ILE A 147 -21.01 23.83 12.50
N SER A 148 -19.88 24.35 12.02
CA SER A 148 -19.46 25.74 12.26
C SER A 148 -20.49 26.76 11.75
N ASN A 149 -21.12 26.50 10.60
CA ASN A 149 -22.13 27.38 10.03
C ASN A 149 -23.45 27.29 10.80
N ILE A 150 -23.89 26.09 11.20
CA ILE A 150 -25.10 25.89 12.02
C ILE A 150 -24.93 26.58 13.37
N THR A 151 -23.79 26.38 14.04
CA THR A 151 -23.49 27.01 15.34
C THR A 151 -23.46 28.53 15.24
N GLN A 152 -22.86 29.08 14.19
CA GLN A 152 -22.89 30.53 13.93
C GLN A 152 -24.32 31.04 13.65
N PHE A 153 -25.10 30.33 12.84
CA PHE A 153 -26.49 30.68 12.57
C PHE A 153 -27.35 30.70 13.84
N LEU A 154 -27.21 29.71 14.70
CA LEU A 154 -27.92 29.64 15.99
C LEU A 154 -27.50 30.79 16.92
N ALA A 155 -26.21 31.12 16.93
CA ALA A 155 -25.68 32.22 17.72
C ALA A 155 -26.17 33.60 17.24
N ASP A 156 -26.34 33.78 15.93
CA ASP A 156 -26.85 35.01 15.33
C ASP A 156 -28.37 35.14 15.48
N SER A 157 -29.11 34.02 15.48
CA SER A 157 -30.58 34.01 15.50
C SER A 157 -31.18 34.17 16.88
N SER A 158 -30.40 34.01 17.95
CA SER A 158 -30.90 34.12 19.33
C SER A 158 -29.85 34.71 20.26
N SER A 159 -30.25 35.75 20.99
CA SER A 159 -29.40 36.43 21.98
C SER A 159 -28.89 35.49 23.07
N LYS A 160 -29.59 34.38 23.34
CA LYS A 160 -29.19 33.35 24.31
C LYS A 160 -27.96 32.57 23.88
N TYR A 161 -27.67 32.50 22.58
CA TYR A 161 -26.53 31.73 22.03
C TYR A 161 -25.36 32.62 21.57
N LYS A 162 -25.38 33.92 21.85
CA LYS A 162 -24.25 34.83 21.55
C LYS A 162 -22.92 34.38 22.18
N PHE A 163 -22.96 33.66 23.31
CA PHE A 163 -21.76 33.07 23.90
C PHE A 163 -21.11 32.03 22.98
N VAL A 164 -21.91 31.24 22.26
CA VAL A 164 -21.45 30.24 21.27
C VAL A 164 -20.79 30.91 20.06
N SER A 165 -21.17 32.15 19.74
CA SER A 165 -20.59 32.95 18.65
C SER A 165 -19.13 33.38 18.89
N GLN A 166 -18.62 33.25 20.12
CA GLN A 166 -17.21 33.48 20.38
C GLN A 166 -16.39 32.43 19.62
N TYR A 167 -15.65 32.88 18.61
CA TYR A 167 -14.80 32.12 17.66
C TYR A 167 -14.10 30.87 18.23
N LYS A 168 -13.76 30.88 19.53
CA LYS A 168 -13.13 29.75 20.24
C LYS A 168 -14.05 28.53 20.36
N ILE A 169 -15.36 28.70 20.57
CA ILE A 169 -16.30 27.58 20.78
C ILE A 169 -16.56 26.83 19.47
N ASN A 170 -16.72 27.53 18.34
CA ASN A 170 -16.91 26.88 17.04
C ASN A 170 -15.69 26.04 16.63
N HIS A 171 -14.47 26.49 16.95
CA HIS A 171 -13.26 25.69 16.75
C HIS A 171 -13.22 24.47 17.66
N LEU A 172 -13.65 24.58 18.92
CA LEU A 172 -13.74 23.45 19.84
C LEU A 172 -14.79 22.42 19.38
N ILE A 173 -15.93 22.87 18.85
CA ILE A 173 -16.96 21.97 18.29
C ILE A 173 -16.42 21.28 17.04
N GLY A 174 -15.77 22.01 16.12
CA GLY A 174 -15.14 21.42 14.94
C GLY A 174 -14.06 20.39 15.30
N LEU A 175 -13.23 20.69 16.31
CA LEU A 175 -12.25 19.74 16.85
C LEU A 175 -12.94 18.52 17.48
N GLY A 176 -14.03 18.72 18.22
CA GLY A 176 -14.82 17.66 18.81
C GLY A 176 -15.42 16.72 17.76
N VAL A 177 -15.96 17.26 16.66
CA VAL A 177 -16.48 16.48 15.52
C VAL A 177 -15.36 15.69 14.85
N LEU A 178 -14.21 16.31 14.62
CA LEU A 178 -13.04 15.62 14.06
C LEU A 178 -12.60 14.48 14.98
N MET A 179 -12.53 14.71 16.30
CA MET A 179 -12.18 13.69 17.28
C MET A 179 -13.21 12.54 17.30
N VAL A 180 -14.51 12.84 17.29
CA VAL A 180 -15.57 11.82 17.22
C VAL A 180 -15.46 11.02 15.93
N ALA A 181 -15.25 11.68 14.80
CA ALA A 181 -15.08 11.00 13.52
C ALA A 181 -13.83 10.10 13.49
N LEU A 182 -12.71 10.57 14.04
CA LEU A 182 -11.48 9.76 14.18
C LEU A 182 -11.73 8.56 15.11
N VAL A 183 -12.45 8.75 16.22
CA VAL A 183 -12.83 7.67 17.14
C VAL A 183 -13.75 6.68 16.45
N LEU A 184 -14.77 7.12 15.71
CA LEU A 184 -15.67 6.24 14.96
C LEU A 184 -14.94 5.50 13.85
N ALA A 185 -14.02 6.16 13.14
CA ALA A 185 -13.18 5.51 12.12
C ALA A 185 -12.27 4.46 12.75
N TYR A 186 -11.64 4.78 13.89
CA TYR A 186 -10.84 3.82 14.65
C TYR A 186 -11.69 2.64 15.15
N GLN A 187 -12.87 2.92 15.72
CA GLN A 187 -13.80 1.90 16.17
C GLN A 187 -14.33 1.05 15.03
N ALA A 188 -14.55 1.60 13.83
CA ALA A 188 -14.95 0.82 12.66
C ALA A 188 -13.83 -0.14 12.23
N ILE A 189 -12.57 0.32 12.25
CA ILE A 189 -11.39 -0.54 12.02
C ILE A 189 -11.31 -1.61 13.10
N GLU A 190 -11.49 -1.25 14.36
CA GLU A 190 -11.45 -2.18 15.49
C GLU A 190 -12.61 -3.18 15.47
N LEU A 191 -13.84 -2.74 15.16
CA LEU A 191 -15.03 -3.56 14.98
C LEU A 191 -14.83 -4.53 13.83
N ASN A 192 -14.29 -4.09 12.70
CA ASN A 192 -13.95 -4.99 11.60
C ASN A 192 -12.88 -6.00 12.04
N ALA A 193 -11.86 -5.56 12.80
CA ALA A 193 -10.87 -6.48 13.37
C ALA A 193 -11.47 -7.45 14.40
N ILE A 194 -12.46 -7.02 15.21
CA ILE A 194 -13.20 -7.81 16.21
C ILE A 194 -14.15 -8.80 15.55
N GLN A 195 -14.91 -8.38 14.53
CA GLN A 195 -15.75 -9.26 13.73
C GLN A 195 -14.89 -10.31 13.03
N ASN A 196 -13.70 -9.92 12.57
CA ASN A 196 -12.68 -10.84 12.09
C ASN A 196 -11.86 -11.52 13.19
N ARG A 197 -12.13 -11.32 14.50
CA ARG A 197 -11.40 -12.07 15.56
C ARG A 197 -11.66 -13.56 15.48
N HIS A 198 -12.86 -13.94 15.04
CA HIS A 198 -13.24 -15.31 14.78
C HIS A 198 -12.84 -15.81 13.38
N ALA A 199 -12.27 -14.94 12.54
CA ALA A 199 -11.68 -15.39 11.29
C ALA A 199 -10.49 -16.31 11.60
N ARG A 200 -10.48 -17.48 10.97
CA ARG A 200 -9.43 -18.50 11.14
C ARG A 200 -8.06 -18.03 10.63
N HIS A 201 -8.02 -16.93 9.88
CA HIS A 201 -6.86 -16.34 9.23
C HIS A 201 -6.80 -14.83 9.51
N ALA A 202 -5.61 -14.26 9.71
CA ALA A 202 -5.49 -12.82 10.03
C ALA A 202 -5.68 -11.92 8.79
N ARG A 203 -5.61 -12.50 7.59
CA ARG A 203 -5.89 -11.86 6.30
C ARG A 203 -6.89 -12.72 5.51
N PRO A 204 -8.22 -12.51 5.61
CA PRO A 204 -9.21 -13.36 4.95
C PRO A 204 -9.39 -13.02 3.46
N ASP A 205 -8.40 -12.39 2.83
CA ASP A 205 -8.49 -11.97 1.44
C ASP A 205 -8.57 -13.18 0.51
N ALA A 206 -9.77 -13.39 -0.04
CA ALA A 206 -10.07 -14.40 -1.06
C ALA A 206 -9.24 -14.26 -2.35
N ALA A 207 -8.43 -13.19 -2.46
CA ALA A 207 -7.52 -12.96 -3.57
C ALA A 207 -6.36 -13.97 -3.62
N PHE A 208 -6.06 -14.69 -2.53
CA PHE A 208 -4.98 -15.68 -2.45
C PHE A 208 -5.52 -17.02 -1.93
N PRO A 209 -5.92 -17.95 -2.82
CA PRO A 209 -6.48 -19.25 -2.44
C PRO A 209 -5.60 -20.08 -1.50
N GLU A 210 -4.28 -19.94 -1.60
CA GLU A 210 -3.29 -20.64 -0.79
C GLU A 210 -3.44 -20.30 0.70
N TRP A 211 -3.79 -19.05 1.02
CA TRP A 211 -4.00 -18.59 2.39
C TRP A 211 -5.38 -18.96 2.91
N ALA A 212 -6.40 -18.90 2.04
CA ALA A 212 -7.76 -19.31 2.38
C ALA A 212 -7.84 -20.81 2.76
N ALA A 213 -6.95 -21.64 2.22
CA ALA A 213 -6.86 -23.07 2.53
C ALA A 213 -6.30 -23.37 3.93
N LEU A 214 -5.65 -22.41 4.60
CA LEU A 214 -5.00 -22.61 5.90
C LEU A 214 -5.99 -22.50 7.07
N SER A 215 -6.71 -23.60 7.32
CA SER A 215 -7.56 -23.73 8.51
C SER A 215 -6.75 -23.50 9.80
N GLU A 216 -7.33 -22.79 10.78
CA GLU A 216 -6.73 -22.53 12.09
C GLU A 216 -5.36 -21.82 12.08
N TYR A 217 -5.02 -21.09 11.00
CA TYR A 217 -3.76 -20.34 10.84
C TYR A 217 -3.42 -19.51 12.08
N ARG A 218 -4.39 -18.76 12.61
CA ARG A 218 -4.17 -17.84 13.73
C ARG A 218 -3.65 -18.54 14.99
N ARG A 219 -4.15 -19.75 15.29
CA ARG A 219 -3.74 -20.51 16.47
C ARG A 219 -2.28 -20.94 16.35
N ASP A 220 -1.91 -21.52 15.22
CA ASP A 220 -0.55 -22.03 15.01
C ASP A 220 0.44 -20.85 14.86
N PHE A 221 0.01 -19.76 14.22
CA PHE A 221 0.77 -18.52 14.15
C PHE A 221 1.05 -17.93 15.54
N ASN A 222 0.08 -17.98 16.47
CA ASN A 222 0.32 -17.55 17.85
C ASN A 222 1.38 -18.41 18.56
N ASN A 223 1.43 -19.72 18.29
CA ASN A 223 2.45 -20.60 18.85
C ASN A 223 3.83 -20.28 18.27
N LEU A 224 3.91 -20.11 16.95
CA LEU A 224 5.12 -19.62 16.27
C LEU A 224 5.57 -18.27 16.85
N ALA A 225 4.65 -17.31 17.03
CA ALA A 225 4.94 -15.99 17.56
C ALA A 225 5.54 -16.05 18.97
N LYS A 226 5.02 -16.94 19.84
CA LYS A 226 5.61 -17.19 21.16
C LYS A 226 7.05 -17.69 21.04
N PHE A 227 7.29 -18.72 20.22
CA PHE A 227 8.63 -19.26 19.97
C PHE A 227 9.60 -18.18 19.42
N LEU A 228 9.13 -17.34 18.49
CA LEU A 228 9.93 -16.27 17.89
C LEU A 228 10.25 -15.14 18.91
N ASN A 229 9.37 -14.88 19.88
CA ASN A 229 9.59 -13.87 20.91
C ASN A 229 10.60 -14.33 21.98
N GLU A 230 10.79 -15.64 22.15
CA GLU A 230 11.83 -16.19 23.03
C GLU A 230 13.23 -16.02 22.44
N GLN A 231 13.36 -15.63 21.16
CA GLN A 231 14.63 -15.36 20.50
C GLN A 231 15.22 -14.02 20.97
N LYS A 232 16.17 -14.09 21.91
CA LYS A 232 16.75 -12.93 22.62
C LYS A 232 17.69 -12.03 21.80
N GLU A 233 17.94 -12.34 20.53
CA GLU A 233 18.91 -11.58 19.73
C GLU A 233 18.26 -10.44 18.95
N ASP A 234 18.72 -9.22 19.24
CA ASP A 234 18.15 -7.99 18.71
C ASP A 234 18.30 -7.81 17.19
N LYS A 235 19.27 -8.48 16.54
CA LYS A 235 19.62 -8.26 15.12
C LYS A 235 19.40 -9.46 14.22
N GLN A 236 18.52 -10.39 14.59
CA GLN A 236 18.25 -11.56 13.78
C GLN A 236 17.58 -11.21 12.44
N VAL A 237 17.99 -11.92 11.40
CA VAL A 237 17.42 -11.85 10.06
C VAL A 237 16.61 -13.11 9.77
N LEU A 238 15.32 -12.94 9.46
CA LEU A 238 14.39 -14.04 9.18
C LEU A 238 13.99 -14.06 7.71
N ALA A 239 13.98 -15.24 7.10
CA ALA A 239 13.38 -15.49 5.79
C ALA A 239 12.05 -16.24 5.94
N SER A 240 11.06 -15.86 5.14
CA SER A 240 9.80 -16.60 4.98
C SER A 240 9.09 -16.18 3.70
N PHE A 241 8.35 -17.10 3.10
CA PHE A 241 7.40 -16.77 2.03
C PHE A 241 6.00 -16.42 2.55
N ASP A 242 5.79 -16.53 3.86
CA ASP A 242 4.59 -16.07 4.52
C ASP A 242 4.69 -14.57 4.82
N HIS A 243 3.85 -13.79 4.12
CA HIS A 243 3.84 -12.33 4.26
C HIS A 243 3.47 -11.88 5.67
N GLN A 244 2.59 -12.61 6.38
CA GLN A 244 2.17 -12.27 7.74
C GLN A 244 3.29 -12.54 8.76
N VAL A 245 4.04 -13.63 8.60
CA VAL A 245 5.25 -13.90 9.40
C VAL A 245 6.27 -12.77 9.21
N CYS A 246 6.56 -12.40 7.97
CA CYS A 246 7.48 -11.30 7.66
C CYS A 246 6.99 -9.96 8.22
N ALA A 247 5.70 -9.64 8.08
CA ALA A 247 5.11 -8.41 8.60
C ALA A 247 5.18 -8.36 10.14
N TYR A 248 4.87 -9.47 10.82
CA TYR A 248 4.96 -9.57 12.27
C TYR A 248 6.39 -9.36 12.77
N TRP A 249 7.35 -10.04 12.14
CA TRP A 249 8.76 -9.96 12.49
C TRP A 249 9.32 -8.54 12.37
N LYS A 250 8.99 -7.84 11.27
CA LYS A 250 9.39 -6.45 11.06
C LYS A 250 8.71 -5.48 12.02
N THR A 251 7.39 -5.60 12.18
CA THR A 251 6.58 -4.54 12.80
C THR A 251 6.56 -4.65 14.33
N PHE A 252 6.36 -5.86 14.86
CA PHE A 252 6.18 -6.07 16.30
C PHE A 252 7.49 -6.44 17.00
N ASN A 253 8.37 -7.17 16.32
CA ASN A 253 9.68 -7.52 16.86
C ASN A 253 10.78 -6.51 16.48
N LYS A 254 10.52 -5.58 15.56
CA LYS A 254 11.50 -4.58 15.07
C LYS A 254 12.79 -5.23 14.52
N LYS A 255 12.68 -6.43 13.96
CA LYS A 255 13.79 -7.20 13.41
C LYS A 255 13.81 -7.15 11.88
N TYR A 256 14.81 -7.77 11.27
CA TYR A 256 15.08 -7.69 9.84
C TYR A 256 14.57 -8.91 9.09
N THR A 257 14.08 -8.73 7.86
CA THR A 257 13.74 -9.84 6.96
C THR A 257 14.78 -9.99 5.86
N PHE A 258 15.08 -11.24 5.51
CA PHE A 258 15.94 -11.56 4.38
C PHE A 258 15.24 -11.26 3.06
N ASN A 259 14.02 -11.79 2.90
CA ASN A 259 13.15 -11.52 1.76
C ASN A 259 12.93 -10.01 1.63
N ALA A 260 13.12 -9.50 0.41
CA ALA A 260 12.70 -8.17 0.06
C ALA A 260 11.19 -8.19 -0.16
N ASP A 261 10.44 -7.71 0.83
CA ASP A 261 9.04 -7.34 0.62
C ASP A 261 9.03 -6.14 -0.32
N LEU A 262 8.71 -6.38 -1.59
CA LEU A 262 8.85 -5.37 -2.65
C LEU A 262 7.95 -4.14 -2.45
N PHE A 263 6.91 -4.28 -1.63
CA PHE A 263 6.04 -3.18 -1.26
C PHE A 263 6.64 -2.26 -0.19
N THR A 264 7.54 -2.77 0.66
CA THR A 264 8.12 -1.97 1.77
C THR A 264 9.63 -1.78 1.68
N SER A 265 10.28 -2.44 0.73
CA SER A 265 11.75 -2.43 0.59
C SER A 265 12.24 -1.41 -0.43
N THR A 266 13.37 -0.77 -0.11
CA THR A 266 14.08 0.16 -1.00
C THR A 266 15.24 -0.50 -1.76
N VAL A 267 15.45 -1.82 -1.62
CA VAL A 267 16.51 -2.54 -2.35
C VAL A 267 16.24 -2.57 -3.85
N THR A 268 17.27 -2.75 -4.67
CA THR A 268 17.16 -2.85 -6.15
C THR A 268 16.50 -4.15 -6.59
N ASP A 269 15.99 -4.21 -7.83
CA ASP A 269 15.37 -5.43 -8.38
C ASP A 269 16.38 -6.58 -8.39
N ALA A 270 17.63 -6.27 -8.76
CA ALA A 270 18.70 -7.24 -8.82
C ALA A 270 18.97 -7.92 -7.46
N GLU A 271 18.94 -7.14 -6.36
CA GLU A 271 19.14 -7.63 -5.00
C GLU A 271 17.94 -8.45 -4.51
N ALA A 272 16.71 -7.96 -4.75
CA ALA A 272 15.50 -8.69 -4.38
C ALA A 272 15.44 -10.06 -5.09
N GLU A 273 15.69 -10.08 -6.40
CA GLU A 273 15.80 -11.30 -7.19
C GLU A 273 16.87 -12.23 -6.65
N HIS A 274 18.07 -11.73 -6.36
CA HIS A 274 19.17 -12.57 -5.88
C HIS A 274 18.84 -13.22 -4.54
N ARG A 275 18.25 -12.48 -3.60
CA ARG A 275 17.79 -13.05 -2.32
C ARG A 275 16.69 -14.06 -2.51
N LEU A 276 15.72 -13.80 -3.38
CA LEU A 276 14.67 -14.76 -3.71
C LEU A 276 15.26 -16.06 -4.26
N MET A 277 16.18 -15.96 -5.23
CA MET A 277 16.87 -17.10 -5.83
C MET A 277 17.67 -17.91 -4.79
N LEU A 278 18.44 -17.23 -3.93
CA LEU A 278 19.19 -17.89 -2.85
C LEU A 278 18.28 -18.62 -1.88
N LEU A 279 17.16 -18.01 -1.51
CA LEU A 279 16.18 -18.63 -0.65
C LEU A 279 15.58 -19.87 -1.32
N CYS A 280 15.13 -19.76 -2.58
CA CYS A 280 14.64 -20.90 -3.35
C CYS A 280 15.65 -22.05 -3.45
N LYS A 281 16.93 -21.75 -3.72
CA LYS A 281 17.99 -22.77 -3.72
C LYS A 281 18.23 -23.41 -2.36
N SER A 282 18.11 -22.63 -1.28
CA SER A 282 18.24 -23.16 0.09
C SER A 282 17.15 -24.17 0.45
N LEU A 283 16.02 -24.11 -0.26
CA LEU A 283 14.87 -25.01 -0.17
C LEU A 283 14.96 -26.20 -1.13
N GLY A 284 16.08 -26.34 -1.85
CA GLY A 284 16.31 -27.43 -2.79
C GLY A 284 15.51 -27.31 -4.09
N MET A 285 14.94 -26.15 -4.39
CA MET A 285 14.22 -25.93 -5.65
C MET A 285 15.19 -26.10 -6.83
N ASN A 286 14.79 -26.91 -7.79
CA ASN A 286 15.42 -26.93 -9.10
C ASN A 286 14.92 -25.73 -9.94
N LYS A 287 15.43 -25.62 -11.16
CA LYS A 287 15.06 -24.56 -12.10
C LYS A 287 13.55 -24.53 -12.39
N GLN A 288 12.94 -25.66 -12.71
CA GLN A 288 11.52 -25.75 -13.01
C GLN A 288 10.67 -25.36 -11.80
N ASP A 289 11.02 -25.86 -10.61
CA ASP A 289 10.31 -25.53 -9.37
C ASP A 289 10.33 -24.01 -9.10
N PHE A 290 11.48 -23.37 -9.32
CA PHE A 290 11.62 -21.92 -9.17
C PHE A 290 10.72 -21.14 -10.15
N PHE A 291 10.61 -21.60 -11.40
CA PHE A 291 9.73 -20.95 -12.39
C PHE A 291 8.26 -21.07 -12.05
N ASP A 292 7.84 -22.28 -11.73
CA ASP A 292 6.47 -22.55 -11.31
C ASP A 292 6.14 -21.76 -10.04
N PHE A 293 7.12 -21.55 -9.16
CA PHE A 293 6.99 -20.74 -7.96
C PHE A 293 6.80 -19.24 -8.24
N ILE A 294 7.64 -18.61 -9.06
CA ILE A 294 7.53 -17.16 -9.35
C ILE A 294 6.32 -16.79 -10.22
N ASP A 295 5.77 -17.76 -10.96
CA ASP A 295 4.53 -17.59 -11.72
C ASP A 295 3.27 -17.60 -10.84
N ARG A 296 3.38 -18.02 -9.57
CA ARG A 296 2.27 -17.90 -8.62
C ARG A 296 1.98 -16.44 -8.33
N ASN A 297 0.71 -16.08 -8.36
CA ASN A 297 0.28 -14.69 -8.22
C ASN A 297 0.78 -14.06 -6.91
N TYR A 298 0.67 -14.78 -5.78
CA TYR A 298 1.13 -14.24 -4.48
C TYR A 298 2.65 -14.01 -4.45
N VAL A 299 3.45 -14.90 -5.04
CA VAL A 299 4.91 -14.75 -5.09
C VAL A 299 5.28 -13.56 -5.94
N ASN A 300 4.62 -13.42 -7.10
CA ASN A 300 4.81 -12.29 -7.98
C ASN A 300 4.48 -10.98 -7.27
N VAL A 301 3.32 -10.91 -6.59
CA VAL A 301 2.87 -9.72 -5.85
C VAL A 301 3.82 -9.34 -4.70
N PHE A 302 4.24 -10.27 -3.84
CA PHE A 302 4.94 -9.90 -2.61
C PHE A 302 6.47 -9.94 -2.72
N TRP A 303 7.01 -10.85 -3.52
CA TRP A 303 8.42 -11.23 -3.45
C TRP A 303 9.22 -11.01 -4.74
N PHE A 304 8.55 -10.92 -5.89
CA PHE A 304 9.24 -10.94 -7.18
C PHE A 304 8.99 -9.72 -8.09
N GLY A 305 7.73 -9.37 -8.38
CA GLY A 305 7.40 -8.28 -9.31
C GLY A 305 6.58 -7.14 -8.73
N LEU A 306 5.82 -7.35 -7.64
CA LEU A 306 4.75 -6.46 -7.22
C LEU A 306 3.81 -6.14 -8.40
N ALA A 307 3.78 -4.90 -8.88
CA ALA A 307 3.02 -4.50 -10.06
C ALA A 307 3.89 -4.25 -11.30
N LYS A 308 5.20 -4.52 -11.23
CA LYS A 308 6.15 -4.32 -12.33
C LYS A 308 5.71 -5.03 -13.62
N TYR A 309 5.16 -6.24 -13.49
CA TYR A 309 4.73 -7.07 -14.62
C TYR A 309 3.23 -7.01 -14.90
N GLN A 310 2.57 -5.92 -14.49
CA GLN A 310 1.18 -5.66 -14.85
C GLN A 310 1.01 -5.69 -16.37
N ALA A 311 0.01 -6.46 -16.82
CA ALA A 311 -0.25 -6.68 -18.24
C ALA A 311 -1.75 -6.70 -18.51
N HIS A 312 -2.28 -5.62 -19.06
CA HIS A 312 -3.68 -5.48 -19.49
C HIS A 312 -3.78 -4.66 -20.78
N SER A 313 -4.99 -4.51 -21.31
CA SER A 313 -5.26 -3.80 -22.57
C SER A 313 -4.68 -2.38 -22.67
N GLY A 314 -4.46 -1.74 -21.52
CA GLY A 314 -3.92 -0.38 -21.39
C GLY A 314 -2.42 -0.28 -21.13
N TYR A 315 -1.76 -1.38 -20.74
CA TYR A 315 -0.33 -1.37 -20.43
C TYR A 315 0.29 -2.77 -20.42
N THR A 316 1.47 -2.88 -21.02
CA THR A 316 2.41 -3.99 -20.84
C THR A 316 3.83 -3.43 -20.73
N ILE A 317 4.67 -4.06 -19.90
CA ILE A 317 6.07 -3.64 -19.75
C ILE A 317 6.93 -3.93 -20.98
N ALA A 318 6.57 -4.97 -21.75
CA ALA A 318 7.22 -5.34 -22.99
C ALA A 318 6.25 -5.19 -24.18
N PRO A 319 6.75 -5.06 -25.41
CA PRO A 319 5.91 -5.05 -26.61
C PRO A 319 4.96 -6.26 -26.64
N LEU A 320 3.70 -6.01 -26.97
CA LEU A 320 2.66 -7.03 -27.04
C LEU A 320 2.79 -7.85 -28.34
N ASP A 321 3.77 -8.74 -28.37
CA ASP A 321 4.09 -9.60 -29.51
C ASP A 321 4.39 -11.04 -29.08
N THR A 322 4.52 -11.94 -30.06
CA THR A 322 4.79 -13.37 -29.83
C THR A 322 6.20 -13.66 -29.30
N ASN A 323 7.12 -12.69 -29.42
CA ASN A 323 8.48 -12.79 -28.86
C ASN A 323 8.47 -12.59 -27.34
N ASN A 324 7.53 -11.81 -26.81
CA ASN A 324 7.44 -11.51 -25.38
C ASN A 324 6.30 -12.26 -24.69
N TYR A 325 5.25 -12.65 -25.40
CA TYR A 325 4.05 -13.29 -24.83
C TYR A 325 3.59 -14.47 -25.71
N SER A 326 2.85 -15.42 -25.13
CA SER A 326 2.15 -16.45 -25.93
C SER A 326 0.91 -15.86 -26.61
N SER A 327 0.41 -16.49 -27.67
CA SER A 327 -0.83 -16.04 -28.34
C SER A 327 -2.02 -15.99 -27.38
N GLU A 328 -2.10 -16.95 -26.45
CA GLU A 328 -3.10 -16.97 -25.38
C GLU A 328 -2.94 -15.78 -24.42
N GLN A 329 -1.71 -15.49 -23.98
CA GLN A 329 -1.43 -14.33 -23.13
C GLN A 329 -1.79 -13.03 -23.84
N ILE A 330 -1.47 -12.89 -25.13
CA ILE A 330 -1.82 -11.71 -25.92
C ILE A 330 -3.33 -11.52 -25.96
N SER A 331 -4.09 -12.57 -26.29
CA SER A 331 -5.54 -12.53 -26.32
C SER A 331 -6.13 -12.16 -24.95
N ARG A 332 -5.61 -12.76 -23.87
CA ARG A 332 -6.02 -12.43 -22.50
C ARG A 332 -5.69 -10.99 -22.09
N ILE A 333 -4.52 -10.47 -22.46
CA ILE A 333 -4.13 -9.08 -22.21
C ILE A 333 -5.08 -8.14 -22.94
N GLN A 334 -5.32 -8.36 -24.23
CA GLN A 334 -6.19 -7.53 -25.05
C GLN A 334 -7.65 -7.56 -24.57
N GLY A 335 -8.14 -8.74 -24.14
CA GLY A 335 -9.50 -8.91 -23.62
C GLY A 335 -9.68 -8.45 -22.17
N SER A 336 -8.61 -8.12 -21.46
CA SER A 336 -8.70 -7.69 -20.05
C SER A 336 -9.07 -6.20 -19.92
N SER A 337 -9.81 -5.87 -18.86
CA SER A 337 -10.04 -4.47 -18.50
C SER A 337 -8.72 -3.82 -18.06
N PHE A 338 -8.56 -2.54 -18.40
CA PHE A 338 -7.46 -1.73 -17.86
C PHE A 338 -7.50 -1.58 -16.32
N THR A 339 -8.66 -1.81 -15.70
CA THR A 339 -8.83 -1.86 -14.24
C THR A 339 -8.41 -3.19 -13.63
N ASN A 340 -8.09 -4.20 -14.44
CA ASN A 340 -7.58 -5.48 -13.95
C ASN A 340 -6.11 -5.36 -13.56
N THR A 341 -5.87 -4.72 -12.43
CA THR A 341 -4.54 -4.40 -11.93
C THR A 341 -3.79 -5.61 -11.39
N TRP A 342 -4.47 -6.74 -11.19
CA TRP A 342 -3.90 -7.95 -10.62
C TRP A 342 -3.49 -8.97 -11.68
N GLN A 343 -3.66 -8.66 -12.97
CA GLN A 343 -3.12 -9.48 -14.04
C GLN A 343 -1.62 -9.21 -14.22
N LEU A 344 -0.80 -10.09 -13.65
CA LEU A 344 0.65 -10.04 -13.72
C LEU A 344 1.16 -11.10 -14.70
N ILE A 345 1.88 -10.68 -15.74
CA ILE A 345 2.42 -11.59 -16.75
C ILE A 345 3.88 -11.20 -17.04
N VAL A 346 4.80 -12.07 -16.64
CA VAL A 346 6.24 -11.88 -16.87
C VAL A 346 6.56 -12.18 -18.36
N PRO A 347 7.18 -11.25 -19.10
CA PRO A 347 7.55 -11.49 -20.50
C PRO A 347 8.54 -12.67 -20.65
N LYS A 348 8.44 -13.42 -21.76
CA LYS A 348 9.31 -14.57 -22.07
C LYS A 348 10.81 -14.25 -21.97
N LYS A 349 11.24 -13.12 -22.55
CA LYS A 349 12.65 -12.68 -22.49
C LYS A 349 13.12 -12.42 -21.05
N GLU A 350 12.24 -11.87 -20.23
CA GLU A 350 12.53 -11.60 -18.83
C GLU A 350 12.60 -12.90 -18.04
N LYS A 351 11.67 -13.84 -18.28
CA LYS A 351 11.75 -15.20 -17.73
C LYS A 351 13.09 -15.86 -18.04
N LEU A 352 13.53 -15.82 -19.30
CA LEU A 352 14.82 -16.38 -19.73
C LEU A 352 16.03 -15.69 -19.07
N ARG A 353 15.99 -14.36 -18.87
CA ARG A 353 17.03 -13.64 -18.13
C ARG A 353 17.12 -14.15 -16.69
N ILE A 354 15.98 -14.29 -16.03
CA ILE A 354 15.88 -14.75 -14.64
C ILE A 354 16.34 -16.21 -14.54
N GLU A 355 16.04 -17.02 -15.56
CA GLU A 355 16.43 -18.43 -15.67
C GLU A 355 17.93 -18.59 -15.62
N ASN A 356 18.61 -17.89 -16.53
CA ASN A 356 20.05 -17.88 -16.60
C ASN A 356 20.67 -17.37 -15.30
N LYS A 357 20.06 -16.35 -14.68
CA LYS A 357 20.53 -15.79 -13.40
C LYS A 357 20.32 -16.76 -12.23
N PHE A 358 19.22 -17.51 -12.19
CA PHE A 358 18.98 -18.54 -11.18
C PHE A 358 20.00 -19.68 -11.32
N GLU A 359 20.25 -20.16 -12.53
CA GLU A 359 21.28 -21.19 -12.76
C GLU A 359 22.67 -20.75 -12.28
N GLN A 360 23.05 -19.51 -12.59
CA GLN A 360 24.34 -18.92 -12.19
C GLN A 360 24.45 -18.61 -10.69
N THR A 361 23.33 -18.44 -9.99
CA THR A 361 23.32 -18.14 -8.55
C THR A 361 23.81 -19.35 -7.75
N LYS A 362 24.80 -19.16 -6.89
CA LYS A 362 25.41 -20.24 -6.10
C LYS A 362 24.88 -20.22 -4.68
N LEU A 363 24.51 -21.37 -4.13
CA LEU A 363 23.96 -21.43 -2.75
C LEU A 363 25.00 -20.94 -1.73
N GLU A 364 26.28 -21.11 -2.03
CA GLU A 364 27.41 -20.63 -1.23
C GLU A 364 27.41 -19.11 -1.04
N ASP A 365 26.77 -18.35 -1.95
CA ASP A 365 26.61 -16.90 -1.81
C ASP A 365 25.71 -16.54 -0.61
N LEU A 366 24.88 -17.47 -0.12
CA LEU A 366 24.11 -17.29 1.11
C LEU A 366 25.03 -17.01 2.30
N ASN A 367 26.25 -17.56 2.33
CA ASN A 367 27.21 -17.35 3.41
C ASN A 367 27.75 -15.90 3.46
N LYS A 368 27.60 -15.13 2.37
CA LYS A 368 27.98 -13.71 2.28
C LYS A 368 26.89 -12.79 2.82
N LEU A 369 25.67 -13.30 2.94
CA LEU A 369 24.53 -12.56 3.49
C LEU A 369 24.22 -13.07 4.90
N ARG A 370 23.50 -12.26 5.67
CA ARG A 370 23.03 -12.68 6.99
C ARG A 370 21.64 -13.29 6.85
N LEU A 371 21.52 -14.56 7.22
CA LEU A 371 20.26 -15.26 7.40
C LEU A 371 20.39 -16.09 8.68
N ASP A 372 19.55 -15.81 9.68
CA ASP A 372 19.59 -16.50 10.98
C ASP A 372 18.48 -17.54 11.08
N LEU A 373 17.27 -17.19 10.66
CA LEU A 373 16.08 -18.03 10.77
C LEU A 373 15.37 -18.16 9.43
N LEU A 374 14.86 -19.35 9.16
CA LEU A 374 14.01 -19.66 8.02
C LEU A 374 12.70 -20.24 8.55
N VAL A 375 11.58 -19.56 8.27
CA VAL A 375 10.24 -20.02 8.64
C VAL A 375 9.49 -20.47 7.40
N ILE A 376 9.11 -21.75 7.38
CA ILE A 376 8.35 -22.36 6.30
C ILE A 376 6.94 -22.66 6.78
N THR A 377 5.95 -22.14 6.05
CA THR A 377 4.54 -22.51 6.20
C THR A 377 4.32 -23.81 5.42
N LYS A 378 3.75 -24.83 6.05
CA LYS A 378 3.44 -26.15 5.47
C LYS A 378 2.14 -26.09 4.66
N ASP A 379 2.05 -25.12 3.77
CA ASP A 379 0.95 -25.00 2.81
C ASP A 379 1.25 -25.84 1.55
N THR A 380 0.28 -25.93 0.65
CA THR A 380 0.44 -26.61 -0.65
C THR A 380 1.58 -26.01 -1.49
N SER A 381 1.97 -24.78 -1.18
CA SER A 381 2.96 -24.04 -1.92
C SER A 381 4.39 -24.44 -1.53
N ALA A 382 4.57 -24.99 -0.32
CA ALA A 382 5.87 -25.31 0.28
C ALA A 382 6.00 -26.74 0.83
N HIS A 383 4.96 -27.57 0.72
CA HIS A 383 4.94 -28.94 1.25
C HIS A 383 6.10 -29.82 0.74
N ASP A 384 6.57 -29.59 -0.48
CA ASP A 384 7.60 -30.40 -1.14
C ASP A 384 9.03 -29.83 -1.02
N PHE A 385 9.22 -28.75 -0.25
CA PHE A 385 10.53 -28.12 -0.13
C PHE A 385 11.51 -29.01 0.63
N LYS A 386 12.66 -29.29 0.00
CA LYS A 386 13.76 -30.07 0.58
C LYS A 386 14.81 -29.13 1.13
N ILE A 387 14.60 -28.66 2.34
CA ILE A 387 15.53 -27.74 3.00
C ILE A 387 16.91 -28.38 3.09
N ASN A 388 17.93 -27.64 2.65
CA ASN A 388 19.31 -28.10 2.72
C ASN A 388 19.78 -28.17 4.19
N GLN A 389 19.71 -29.37 4.76
CA GLN A 389 20.11 -29.66 6.14
C GLN A 389 21.62 -29.49 6.39
N GLN A 390 22.44 -29.29 5.36
CA GLN A 390 23.84 -28.93 5.55
C GLN A 390 23.96 -27.52 6.12
N HIS A 391 23.11 -26.58 5.69
CA HIS A 391 23.13 -25.18 6.12
C HIS A 391 22.19 -24.87 7.28
N PHE A 392 21.14 -25.68 7.46
CA PHE A 392 20.08 -25.39 8.42
C PHE A 392 19.86 -26.54 9.41
N LYS A 393 19.38 -26.20 10.61
CA LYS A 393 18.92 -27.14 11.63
C LYS A 393 17.49 -26.78 12.03
N LYS A 394 16.55 -27.73 12.01
CA LYS A 394 15.19 -27.49 12.50
C LYS A 394 15.23 -27.28 14.02
N VAL A 395 14.62 -26.19 14.49
CA VAL A 395 14.58 -25.79 15.90
C VAL A 395 13.15 -25.69 16.46
N TYR A 396 12.15 -25.60 15.59
CA TYR A 396 10.75 -25.61 15.97
C TYR A 396 9.92 -26.27 14.87
N SER A 397 8.83 -26.92 15.27
CA SER A 397 7.84 -27.48 14.37
C SER A 397 6.48 -27.49 15.07
N ASP A 398 5.45 -27.05 14.38
CA ASP A 398 4.06 -27.31 14.75
C ASP A 398 3.29 -27.86 13.53
N ARG A 399 1.96 -27.83 13.57
CA ARG A 399 1.13 -28.32 12.47
C ARG A 399 1.34 -27.53 11.18
N LEU A 400 1.55 -26.22 11.24
CA LEU A 400 1.57 -25.32 10.08
C LEU A 400 2.95 -24.73 9.80
N PHE A 401 3.85 -24.64 10.77
CA PHE A 401 5.14 -23.97 10.61
C PHE A 401 6.30 -24.88 10.99
N ASP A 402 7.37 -24.79 10.21
CA ASP A 402 8.70 -25.24 10.62
C ASP A 402 9.63 -24.03 10.71
N VAL A 403 10.42 -23.97 11.80
CA VAL A 403 11.52 -22.99 11.91
C VAL A 403 12.85 -23.71 11.86
N TRP A 404 13.73 -23.18 11.03
CA TRP A 404 15.07 -23.67 10.81
C TRP A 404 16.07 -22.57 11.11
N GLU A 405 17.08 -22.88 11.92
CA GLU A 405 18.16 -21.97 12.25
C GLU A 405 19.38 -22.24 11.37
N HIS A 406 19.98 -21.18 10.84
CA HIS A 406 21.17 -21.29 10.00
C HIS A 406 22.39 -21.66 10.86
N LYS A 407 23.12 -22.71 10.50
CA LYS A 407 24.22 -23.25 11.33
C LYS A 407 25.35 -22.26 11.58
N LYS A 408 25.61 -21.33 10.65
CA LYS A 408 26.60 -20.25 10.86
C LYS A 408 26.21 -19.37 12.05
N SER A 409 24.93 -19.06 12.20
CA SER A 409 24.41 -18.28 13.34
C SER A 409 24.66 -19.04 14.65
N ILE A 410 24.41 -20.35 14.68
CA ILE A 410 24.68 -21.22 15.84
C ILE A 410 26.17 -21.20 16.24
N SER A 411 27.08 -21.29 15.26
CA SER A 411 28.52 -21.25 15.54
C SER A 411 28.98 -19.92 16.11
N GLU A 412 28.48 -18.79 15.58
CA GLU A 412 28.84 -17.44 16.06
C GLU A 412 28.34 -17.20 17.49
N LYS A 413 27.14 -17.70 17.84
CA LYS A 413 26.60 -17.66 19.20
C LYS A 413 27.45 -18.43 20.19
N SER A 414 27.84 -19.64 19.81
CA SER A 414 28.65 -20.52 20.66
C SER A 414 30.01 -19.87 20.97
N GLN A 415 30.64 -19.24 19.98
CA GLN A 415 31.90 -18.51 20.16
C GLN A 415 31.74 -17.26 21.05
N ASN A 416 30.66 -16.50 20.88
CA ASN A 416 30.41 -15.30 21.69
C ASN A 416 30.11 -15.65 23.16
N GLN A 417 29.37 -16.73 23.43
CA GLN A 417 29.12 -17.22 24.79
C GLN A 417 30.42 -17.68 25.47
N GLN A 418 31.29 -18.40 24.76
CA GLN A 418 32.61 -18.79 25.28
C GLN A 418 33.47 -17.58 25.63
N LYS A 419 33.49 -16.54 24.78
CA LYS A 419 34.21 -15.28 25.08
C LYS A 419 33.64 -14.55 26.31
N LEU A 420 32.32 -14.51 26.46
CA LEU A 420 31.67 -13.90 27.62
C LEU A 420 31.95 -14.65 28.93
N HIS A 421 32.03 -15.98 28.88
CA HIS A 421 32.43 -16.80 30.04
C HIS A 421 33.90 -16.59 30.41
N ALA A 422 34.80 -16.44 29.43
CA ALA A 422 36.22 -16.16 29.68
C ALA A 422 36.50 -14.76 30.26
N LEU A 423 35.53 -13.84 30.20
CA LEU A 423 35.65 -12.46 30.68
C LEU A 423 35.02 -12.23 32.07
N LYS A 424 34.43 -13.25 32.71
CA LYS A 424 34.01 -13.14 34.11
C LYS A 424 35.23 -13.46 35.00
N PRO A 425 35.73 -12.50 35.79
CA PRO A 425 36.75 -12.81 36.80
C PRO A 425 36.14 -13.74 37.86
N GLU A 426 36.94 -14.71 38.31
CA GLU A 426 36.58 -15.65 39.40
C GLU A 426 36.22 -14.94 40.70
#